data_AF-A0A7W0Y3E5-F1
#
_entry.id   AF-A0A7W0Y3E5-F1
#
_cell.length_a   1.000
_cell.length_b   1.000
_cell.length_c   1.000
_cell.angle_alpha   90.00
_cell.angle_beta   90.00
_cell.angle_gamma   90.00
#
_symmetry.space_group_name_H-M   'P 1'
#
loop_
_entity.id
_entity.type
_entity.pdbx_description
1 polymer ?
#
loop_
_entity_poly.entity_id
_entity_poly.type
_entity_poly.pdbx_seq_one_letter_code
_entity_poly.pdbx_strand_id
1 'polypeptide(L)'
;MDRDRTRVFALGVVTLGLLAASLVVLDWFVFSLTAVGGSQLAEVGIDLQSIHACVGDGCASVTSATTSGVFPILCQATFIASCALGLVVAYQTIMRVTGAASPRLVRVGYLVGTLVLVLTVATAYVFRPELSTATGAELHGLELSIGRTWAPALSCLAALAGMSTMFYSVPHAVPEHQPIIAFPDVRARMSDPVRSNASTRDLAPGIIADARQRAVANPVAPAVPEVRERLRTPSGPIAPIDAKCKPSIQVPKLHLGRISYAVVTAELTRAGIDARREDASSLLVLWRDVVGVVVRRLPEDYAASAFVDIVSSAGSTLRLMPWSRLSGDALDTAGDVDLDSDARPRALVARVLEFAPDAVVDPATRTFVDGTDHPAQLPDLATLAAHDARLA
;
A
#
# COMPACT_ATOMS: atom_id res chain seq x y z
N MET A 1 6.06 5.08 -28.18
CA MET A 1 5.97 5.45 -26.75
C MET A 1 4.89 4.58 -26.13
N ASP A 2 5.13 4.00 -24.97
CA ASP A 2 4.15 3.11 -24.32
C ASP A 2 2.83 3.86 -24.05
N ARG A 3 1.68 3.17 -24.11
CA ARG A 3 0.35 3.79 -23.98
C ARG A 3 0.23 4.56 -22.65
N ASP A 4 0.81 4.02 -21.59
CA ASP A 4 0.80 4.63 -20.27
C ASP A 4 1.69 5.86 -20.17
N ARG A 5 2.84 5.88 -20.85
CA ARG A 5 3.69 7.09 -20.93
C ARG A 5 2.94 8.23 -21.62
N THR A 6 2.19 7.91 -22.66
CA THR A 6 1.39 8.89 -23.41
C THR A 6 0.25 9.46 -22.55
N ARG A 7 -0.42 8.61 -21.75
CA ARG A 7 -1.44 9.03 -20.80
C ARG A 7 -0.89 9.95 -19.71
N VAL A 8 0.24 9.57 -19.10
CA VAL A 8 0.89 10.39 -18.06
C VAL A 8 1.33 11.74 -18.63
N PHE A 9 1.91 11.76 -19.83
CA PHE A 9 2.29 13.00 -20.49
C PHE A 9 1.08 13.90 -20.78
N ALA A 10 0.02 13.35 -21.38
CA ALA A 10 -1.19 14.11 -21.69
C ALA A 10 -1.86 14.68 -20.42
N LEU A 11 -2.01 13.86 -19.37
CA LEU A 11 -2.57 14.31 -18.09
C LEU A 11 -1.67 15.37 -17.44
N GLY A 12 -0.34 15.19 -17.47
CA GLY A 12 0.61 16.18 -16.96
C GLY A 12 0.48 17.53 -17.65
N VAL A 13 0.38 17.56 -18.98
CA VAL A 13 0.16 18.79 -19.76
C VAL A 13 -1.18 19.44 -19.42
N VAL A 14 -2.26 18.65 -19.33
CA VAL A 14 -3.59 19.16 -18.94
C VAL A 14 -3.55 19.77 -17.54
N THR A 15 -2.95 19.09 -16.56
CA THR A 15 -2.79 19.62 -15.20
C THR A 15 -2.04 20.95 -15.20
N LEU A 16 -0.91 21.04 -15.90
CA LEU A 16 -0.11 22.27 -15.94
C LEU A 16 -0.85 23.41 -16.63
N GLY A 17 -1.58 23.12 -17.72
CA GLY A 17 -2.41 24.11 -18.41
C GLY A 17 -3.54 24.64 -17.54
N LEU A 18 -4.25 23.76 -16.81
CA LEU A 18 -5.30 24.15 -15.88
C LEU A 18 -4.76 24.98 -14.71
N LEU A 19 -3.59 24.61 -14.15
CA LEU A 19 -2.93 25.42 -13.12
C LEU A 19 -2.56 26.80 -13.66
N ALA A 20 -1.93 26.89 -14.84
CA ALA A 20 -1.56 28.18 -15.43
C ALA A 20 -2.78 29.07 -15.68
N ALA A 21 -3.86 28.50 -16.23
CA ALA A 21 -5.12 29.22 -16.45
C ALA A 21 -5.72 29.74 -15.14
N SER A 22 -5.76 28.90 -14.09
CA SER A 22 -6.34 29.26 -12.80
C SER A 22 -5.48 30.21 -11.96
N LEU A 23 -4.15 30.15 -12.07
CA LEU A 23 -3.25 30.91 -11.21
C LEU A 23 -2.84 32.26 -11.81
N VAL A 24 -2.81 32.37 -13.14
CA VAL A 24 -2.21 33.52 -13.84
C VAL A 24 -3.20 34.22 -14.78
N VAL A 25 -4.11 33.47 -15.41
CA VAL A 25 -4.95 34.03 -16.49
C VAL A 25 -6.30 34.54 -15.99
N LEU A 26 -6.87 33.89 -14.97
CA LEU A 26 -8.22 34.19 -14.49
C LEU A 26 -8.19 34.77 -13.08
N ASP A 27 -8.92 35.87 -12.89
CA ASP A 27 -9.28 36.36 -11.56
C ASP A 27 -10.11 35.31 -10.84
N TRP A 28 -10.01 35.20 -9.51
CA TRP A 28 -10.82 34.28 -8.70
C TRP A 28 -12.16 34.90 -8.33
N PHE A 29 -12.13 36.20 -8.07
CA PHE A 29 -13.31 37.00 -7.75
C PHE A 29 -13.32 38.25 -8.61
N VAL A 30 -14.50 38.64 -9.05
CA VAL A 30 -14.72 39.90 -9.76
C VAL A 30 -15.80 40.67 -9.00
N PHE A 31 -15.50 41.92 -8.70
CA PHE A 31 -16.41 42.86 -8.07
C PHE A 31 -16.78 43.92 -9.09
N SER A 32 -18.08 44.08 -9.33
CA SER A 32 -18.59 45.18 -10.11
C SER A 32 -19.26 46.19 -9.17
N LEU A 33 -18.82 47.44 -9.25
CA LEU A 33 -19.51 48.57 -8.62
C LEU A 33 -20.46 49.18 -9.64
N THR A 34 -21.75 49.08 -9.38
CA THR A 34 -22.79 49.68 -10.21
C THR A 34 -23.46 50.85 -9.50
N ALA A 35 -23.56 52.00 -10.18
CA ALA A 35 -24.30 53.15 -9.69
C ALA A 35 -25.81 52.85 -9.64
N VAL A 36 -26.57 53.56 -8.78
CA VAL A 36 -28.04 53.57 -8.87
C VAL A 36 -28.45 54.07 -10.27
N GLY A 37 -28.87 53.16 -11.14
CA GLY A 37 -29.10 53.42 -12.56
C GLY A 37 -28.43 52.42 -13.52
N GLY A 38 -27.60 51.51 -13.01
CA GLY A 38 -27.09 50.35 -13.75
C GLY A 38 -25.80 50.57 -14.53
N SER A 39 -25.20 51.76 -14.50
CA SER A 39 -23.88 51.99 -15.11
C SER A 39 -22.78 51.39 -14.22
N GLN A 40 -21.96 50.50 -14.79
CA GLN A 40 -20.76 49.96 -14.15
C GLN A 40 -19.70 51.08 -14.04
N LEU A 41 -19.34 51.43 -12.80
CA LEU A 41 -18.36 52.49 -12.50
C LEU A 41 -16.94 51.95 -12.44
N ALA A 42 -16.78 50.76 -11.87
CA ALA A 42 -15.49 50.14 -11.66
C ALA A 42 -15.63 48.62 -11.65
N GLU A 43 -14.58 47.94 -12.11
CA GLU A 43 -14.40 46.50 -11.99
C GLU A 43 -13.14 46.23 -11.19
N VAL A 44 -13.27 45.43 -10.14
CA VAL A 44 -12.13 44.99 -9.32
C VAL A 44 -12.00 43.48 -9.46
N GLY A 45 -10.92 43.02 -10.09
CA GLY A 45 -10.51 41.62 -10.12
C GLY A 45 -9.63 41.30 -8.93
N ILE A 46 -9.82 40.14 -8.33
CA ILE A 46 -8.92 39.58 -7.31
C ILE A 46 -8.42 38.24 -7.82
N ASP A 47 -7.12 38.18 -8.11
CA ASP A 47 -6.40 36.94 -8.33
C ASP A 47 -5.68 36.49 -7.02
N LEU A 48 -4.89 35.42 -7.06
CA LEU A 48 -4.22 34.92 -5.85
C LEU A 48 -3.02 35.78 -5.38
N GLN A 49 -2.40 36.53 -6.28
CA GLN A 49 -1.20 37.35 -6.06
C GLN A 49 -1.49 38.86 -6.01
N SER A 50 -2.53 39.33 -6.71
CA SER A 50 -2.83 40.74 -6.92
C SER A 50 -4.32 41.01 -6.97
N ILE A 51 -4.64 42.26 -6.64
CA ILE A 51 -5.95 42.89 -6.78
C ILE A 51 -5.80 43.94 -7.87
N HIS A 52 -6.59 43.83 -8.93
CA HIS A 52 -6.63 44.76 -10.05
C HIS A 52 -7.92 45.56 -9.98
N ALA A 53 -7.83 46.89 -10.09
CA ALA A 53 -8.99 47.75 -10.18
C ALA A 53 -8.92 48.56 -11.47
N CYS A 54 -9.96 48.49 -12.28
CA CYS A 54 -10.09 49.26 -13.52
C CYS A 54 -11.26 50.25 -13.40
N VAL A 55 -10.99 51.52 -13.70
CA VAL A 55 -11.94 52.64 -13.68
C VAL A 55 -11.76 53.45 -14.96
N GLY A 56 -12.77 53.43 -15.84
CA GLY A 56 -12.65 54.02 -17.18
C GLY A 56 -11.50 53.38 -17.97
N ASP A 57 -10.58 54.20 -18.47
CA ASP A 57 -9.43 53.75 -19.28
C ASP A 57 -8.18 53.40 -18.43
N GLY A 58 -8.26 53.50 -17.11
CA GLY A 58 -7.14 53.26 -16.20
C GLY A 58 -7.29 51.97 -15.40
N CYS A 59 -6.22 51.18 -15.31
CA CYS A 59 -6.14 50.02 -14.41
C CYS A 59 -4.96 50.18 -13.44
N ALA A 60 -5.17 49.83 -12.18
CA ALA A 60 -4.14 49.78 -11.16
C ALA A 60 -4.12 48.39 -10.50
N SER A 61 -2.93 47.87 -10.21
CA SER A 61 -2.74 46.58 -9.55
C SER A 61 -2.00 46.75 -8.23
N VAL A 62 -2.47 46.10 -7.18
CA VAL A 62 -1.80 46.04 -5.88
C VAL A 62 -1.61 44.58 -5.48
N THR A 63 -0.45 44.24 -4.93
CA THR A 63 -0.15 42.87 -4.49
C THR A 63 -1.01 42.50 -3.28
N SER A 64 -1.61 41.31 -3.28
CA SER A 64 -2.45 40.81 -2.19
C SER A 64 -1.68 40.72 -0.86
N ALA A 65 -0.36 40.47 -0.93
CA ALA A 65 0.53 40.39 0.23
C ALA A 65 0.59 41.68 1.09
N THR A 66 0.22 42.85 0.56
CA THR A 66 0.18 44.09 1.36
C THR A 66 -1.09 44.25 2.17
N THR A 67 -2.08 43.39 1.97
CA THR A 67 -3.35 43.42 2.69
C THR A 67 -3.31 42.50 3.92
N SER A 68 -3.74 43.01 5.07
CA SER A 68 -3.87 42.21 6.28
C SER A 68 -5.20 41.47 6.30
N GLY A 69 -5.21 40.21 6.74
CA GLY A 69 -6.42 39.41 6.88
C GLY A 69 -6.14 37.93 6.70
N VAL A 70 -7.16 37.09 6.93
CA VAL A 70 -7.02 35.64 6.73
C VAL A 70 -7.04 35.30 5.23
N PHE A 71 -7.85 36.01 4.46
CA PHE A 71 -8.03 35.76 3.04
C PHE A 71 -6.73 35.89 2.21
N PRO A 72 -5.94 36.98 2.32
CA PRO A 72 -4.67 37.12 1.57
C PRO A 72 -3.65 36.03 1.92
N ILE A 73 -3.61 35.59 3.18
CA ILE A 73 -2.74 34.49 3.62
C ILE A 73 -3.15 33.18 2.93
N LEU A 74 -4.44 32.90 2.85
CA LEU A 74 -4.97 31.72 2.16
C LEU A 74 -4.76 31.78 0.64
N CYS A 75 -4.89 32.95 0.02
CA CYS A 75 -4.55 33.16 -1.38
C CYS A 75 -3.08 32.81 -1.65
N GLN A 76 -2.17 33.36 -0.84
CA GLN A 76 -0.73 33.09 -0.96
C GLN A 76 -0.39 31.61 -0.72
N ALA A 77 -0.99 30.99 0.30
CA ALA A 77 -0.80 29.57 0.60
C ALA A 77 -1.31 28.69 -0.56
N THR A 78 -2.48 29.01 -1.10
CA THR A 78 -3.07 28.29 -2.26
C THR A 78 -2.20 28.43 -3.49
N PHE A 79 -1.68 29.63 -3.76
CA PHE A 79 -0.76 29.88 -4.86
C PHE A 79 0.52 29.04 -4.74
N ILE A 80 1.20 29.12 -3.60
CA ILE A 80 2.46 28.38 -3.35
C ILE A 80 2.23 26.86 -3.44
N ALA A 81 1.18 26.35 -2.80
CA ALA A 81 0.86 24.93 -2.84
C ALA A 81 0.56 24.46 -4.28
N SER A 82 -0.14 25.28 -5.07
CA SER A 82 -0.46 24.97 -6.46
C SER A 82 0.79 24.97 -7.34
N CYS A 83 1.72 25.90 -7.14
CA CYS A 83 3.03 25.88 -7.79
C CYS A 83 3.84 24.63 -7.41
N ALA A 84 3.84 24.25 -6.13
CA ALA A 84 4.51 23.03 -5.67
C ALA A 84 3.91 21.78 -6.34
N LEU A 85 2.58 21.69 -6.47
CA LEU A 85 1.92 20.62 -7.22
C LEU A 85 2.37 20.61 -8.68
N GLY A 86 2.37 21.77 -9.35
CA GLY A 86 2.81 21.90 -10.73
C GLY A 86 4.25 21.39 -10.93
N LEU A 87 5.17 21.75 -10.04
CA LEU A 87 6.55 21.27 -10.07
C LEU A 87 6.64 19.74 -9.89
N VAL A 88 5.90 19.17 -8.94
CA VAL A 88 5.89 17.72 -8.71
C VAL A 88 5.31 16.97 -9.92
N VAL A 89 4.24 17.49 -10.52
CA VAL A 89 3.61 16.93 -11.74
C VAL A 89 4.55 17.01 -12.93
N ALA A 90 5.18 18.16 -13.18
CA ALA A 90 6.15 18.33 -14.25
C ALA A 90 7.32 17.36 -14.10
N TYR A 91 7.92 17.30 -12.90
CA TYR A 91 9.05 16.41 -12.62
C TYR A 91 8.66 14.94 -12.81
N GLN A 92 7.54 14.48 -12.25
CA GLN A 92 7.11 13.08 -12.40
C GLN A 92 6.77 12.72 -13.84
N THR A 93 6.19 13.66 -14.60
CA THR A 93 5.92 13.46 -16.03
C THR A 93 7.22 13.25 -16.79
N ILE A 94 8.24 14.08 -16.55
CA ILE A 94 9.57 13.93 -17.16
C ILE A 94 10.22 12.61 -16.74
N MET A 95 10.23 12.30 -15.44
CA MET A 95 10.85 11.08 -14.92
C MET A 95 10.17 9.80 -15.43
N ARG A 96 8.86 9.84 -15.68
CA ARG A 96 8.15 8.72 -16.28
C ARG A 96 8.54 8.51 -17.74
N VAL A 97 8.75 9.59 -18.49
CA VAL A 97 9.23 9.51 -19.87
C VAL A 97 10.66 8.93 -19.93
N THR A 98 11.52 9.30 -18.98
CA THR A 98 12.90 8.79 -18.87
C THR A 98 13.00 7.41 -18.22
N GLY A 99 11.94 6.89 -17.60
CA GLY A 99 11.90 5.56 -16.98
C GLY A 99 12.40 5.50 -15.54
N ALA A 100 12.59 6.64 -14.88
CA ALA A 100 13.13 6.75 -13.51
C ALA A 100 12.10 7.31 -12.50
N ALA A 101 10.81 7.04 -12.69
CA ALA A 101 9.75 7.55 -11.81
C ALA A 101 9.94 7.07 -10.35
N SER A 102 9.83 7.99 -9.39
CA SER A 102 10.06 7.72 -7.97
C SER A 102 8.75 7.42 -7.23
N PRO A 103 8.61 6.23 -6.60
CA PRO A 103 7.41 5.89 -5.81
C PRO A 103 7.21 6.80 -4.60
N ARG A 104 8.29 7.32 -4.01
CA ARG A 104 8.22 8.23 -2.86
C ARG A 104 7.59 9.56 -3.26
N LEU A 105 7.99 10.07 -4.41
CA LEU A 105 7.53 11.36 -4.89
C LEU A 105 6.05 11.32 -5.32
N VAL A 106 5.51 10.14 -5.67
CA VAL A 106 4.07 9.95 -5.88
C VAL A 106 3.28 10.19 -4.60
N ARG A 107 3.74 9.67 -3.45
CA ARG A 107 3.10 9.90 -2.14
C ARG A 107 3.11 11.39 -1.77
N VAL A 108 4.23 12.06 -2.02
CA VAL A 108 4.35 13.52 -1.84
C VAL A 108 3.36 14.24 -2.77
N GLY A 109 3.26 13.84 -4.04
CA GLY A 109 2.33 14.40 -5.00
C GLY A 109 0.86 14.29 -4.55
N TYR A 110 0.44 13.16 -3.97
CA TYR A 110 -0.90 13.02 -3.40
C TYR A 110 -1.13 13.93 -2.19
N LEU A 111 -0.15 14.03 -1.29
CA LEU A 111 -0.26 14.90 -0.12
C LEU A 111 -0.37 16.37 -0.53
N VAL A 112 0.47 16.82 -1.47
CA VAL A 112 0.43 18.18 -2.00
C VAL A 112 -0.85 18.43 -2.80
N GLY A 113 -1.30 17.48 -3.63
CA GLY A 113 -2.55 17.60 -4.39
C GLY A 113 -3.79 17.69 -3.48
N THR A 114 -3.83 16.91 -2.40
CA THR A 114 -4.90 16.99 -1.39
C THR A 114 -4.87 18.35 -0.68
N LEU A 115 -3.68 18.83 -0.31
CA LEU A 115 -3.51 20.14 0.31
C LEU A 115 -4.00 21.27 -0.61
N VAL A 116 -3.66 21.25 -1.90
CA VAL A 116 -4.15 22.22 -2.90
C VAL A 116 -5.66 22.21 -3.00
N LEU A 117 -6.29 21.02 -2.99
CA LEU A 117 -7.75 20.91 -3.06
C LEU A 117 -8.41 21.52 -1.83
N VAL A 118 -7.91 21.21 -0.62
CA VAL A 118 -8.42 21.79 0.64
C VAL A 118 -8.23 23.31 0.66
N LEU A 119 -7.05 23.81 0.30
CA LEU A 119 -6.75 25.24 0.28
C LEU A 119 -7.57 25.99 -0.78
N THR A 120 -7.77 25.41 -1.96
CA THR A 120 -8.64 25.98 -3.00
C THR A 120 -10.07 26.10 -2.52
N VAL A 121 -10.60 25.05 -1.88
CA VAL A 121 -11.96 25.08 -1.34
C VAL A 121 -12.09 26.11 -0.21
N ALA A 122 -11.11 26.15 0.70
CA ALA A 122 -11.08 27.13 1.78
C ALA A 122 -11.07 28.56 1.22
N THR A 123 -10.15 28.87 0.30
CA THR A 123 -9.97 30.21 -0.28
C THR A 123 -11.14 30.68 -1.12
N ALA A 124 -11.77 29.78 -1.90
CA ALA A 124 -12.83 30.19 -2.83
C ALA A 124 -14.25 30.17 -2.24
N TYR A 125 -14.52 29.24 -1.31
CA TYR A 125 -15.88 28.94 -0.88
C TYR A 125 -16.12 29.15 0.61
N VAL A 126 -15.10 28.97 1.45
CA VAL A 126 -15.24 29.10 2.92
C VAL A 126 -14.94 30.53 3.35
N PHE A 127 -13.78 31.05 2.97
CA PHE A 127 -13.34 32.40 3.31
C PHE A 127 -13.73 33.36 2.20
N ARG A 128 -14.53 34.36 2.54
CA ARG A 128 -14.83 35.46 1.62
C ARG A 128 -13.71 36.49 1.68
N PRO A 129 -13.47 37.25 0.61
CA PRO A 129 -12.60 38.42 0.65
C PRO A 129 -13.08 39.34 1.76
N GLU A 130 -12.24 39.52 2.79
CA GLU A 130 -12.51 40.42 3.90
C GLU A 130 -12.35 41.85 3.40
N LEU A 131 -13.41 42.42 2.82
CA LEU A 131 -13.50 43.85 2.53
C LEU A 131 -13.74 44.67 3.81
N SER A 132 -13.30 44.15 4.96
CA SER A 132 -13.66 44.68 6.26
C SER A 132 -13.12 46.10 6.43
N THR A 133 -14.04 47.01 6.72
CA THR A 133 -13.86 48.20 7.57
C THR A 133 -13.10 49.41 7.03
N ALA A 134 -12.42 49.37 5.88
CA ALA A 134 -11.83 50.60 5.31
C ALA A 134 -12.90 51.53 4.69
N THR A 135 -13.99 50.98 4.18
CA THR A 135 -15.19 51.73 3.79
C THR A 135 -16.16 51.78 4.97
N GLY A 136 -15.75 52.45 6.06
CA GLY A 136 -16.69 52.93 7.09
C GLY A 136 -17.62 54.05 6.58
N ALA A 137 -17.52 54.40 5.30
CA ALA A 137 -18.51 55.19 4.58
C ALA A 137 -19.65 54.26 4.18
N GLU A 138 -20.83 54.46 4.78
CA GLU A 138 -22.09 54.04 4.19
C GLU A 138 -22.13 54.59 2.75
N LEU A 139 -21.74 53.77 1.77
CA LEU A 139 -21.85 54.07 0.35
C LEU A 139 -23.33 54.00 -0.01
N HIS A 140 -24.09 55.00 0.45
CA HIS A 140 -25.50 55.17 0.11
C HIS A 140 -25.61 55.27 -1.41
N GLY A 141 -26.16 54.22 -2.04
CA GLY A 141 -26.41 54.19 -3.48
C GLY A 141 -25.38 53.46 -4.34
N LEU A 142 -24.48 52.65 -3.77
CA LEU A 142 -23.67 51.73 -4.57
C LEU A 142 -24.01 50.29 -4.24
N GLU A 143 -24.41 49.53 -5.26
CA GLU A 143 -24.61 48.10 -5.14
C GLU A 143 -23.28 47.41 -5.45
N LEU A 144 -22.77 46.65 -4.47
CA LEU A 144 -21.56 45.85 -4.62
C LEU A 144 -21.97 44.40 -4.86
N SER A 145 -21.78 43.92 -6.10
CA SER A 145 -22.00 42.52 -6.42
C SER A 145 -20.67 41.76 -6.51
N ILE A 146 -20.59 40.63 -5.81
CA ILE A 146 -19.41 39.76 -5.78
C ILE A 146 -19.68 38.54 -6.67
N GLY A 147 -18.97 38.46 -7.80
CA GLY A 147 -18.97 37.31 -8.70
C GLY A 147 -17.79 36.38 -8.39
N ARG A 148 -18.04 35.06 -8.46
CA ARG A 148 -16.97 34.06 -8.53
C ARG A 148 -16.75 33.68 -9.98
N THR A 149 -15.50 33.53 -10.37
CA THR A 149 -15.16 33.06 -11.72
C THR A 149 -15.02 31.53 -11.75
N TRP A 150 -14.56 31.02 -12.89
CA TRP A 150 -14.20 29.61 -13.07
C TRP A 150 -12.82 29.24 -12.51
N ALA A 151 -11.99 30.20 -12.09
CA ALA A 151 -10.62 29.91 -11.65
C ALA A 151 -10.56 28.89 -10.51
N PRO A 152 -11.35 29.01 -9.41
CA PRO A 152 -11.34 28.00 -8.35
C PRO A 152 -11.71 26.59 -8.83
N ALA A 153 -12.68 26.48 -9.74
CA ALA A 153 -13.11 25.20 -10.28
C ALA A 153 -11.99 24.57 -11.14
N LEU A 154 -11.29 25.37 -11.94
CA LEU A 154 -10.14 24.92 -12.73
C LEU A 154 -8.97 24.49 -11.83
N SER A 155 -8.70 25.19 -10.72
CA SER A 155 -7.72 24.75 -9.71
C SER A 155 -8.05 23.38 -9.13
N CYS A 156 -9.32 23.16 -8.73
CA CYS A 156 -9.78 21.85 -8.25
C CYS A 156 -9.61 20.75 -9.30
N LEU A 157 -10.00 21.01 -10.54
CA LEU A 157 -9.82 20.07 -11.65
C LEU A 157 -8.34 19.80 -11.92
N ALA A 158 -7.49 20.81 -11.83
CA ALA A 158 -6.04 20.65 -11.96
C ALA A 158 -5.48 19.76 -10.84
N ALA A 159 -5.93 19.94 -9.60
CA ALA A 159 -5.52 19.10 -8.48
C ALA A 159 -5.92 17.63 -8.68
N LEU A 160 -7.16 17.36 -9.09
CA LEU A 160 -7.65 16.01 -9.39
C LEU A 160 -6.91 15.37 -10.58
N ALA A 161 -6.68 16.13 -11.65
CA ALA A 161 -5.89 15.68 -12.79
C ALA A 161 -4.44 15.39 -12.38
N GLY A 162 -3.85 16.24 -11.54
CA GLY A 162 -2.48 16.07 -11.03
C GLY A 162 -2.34 14.80 -10.20
N MET A 163 -3.29 14.54 -9.30
CA MET A 163 -3.34 13.29 -8.54
C MET A 163 -3.55 12.06 -9.45
N SER A 164 -4.34 12.19 -10.51
CA SER A 164 -4.49 11.14 -11.53
C SER A 164 -3.19 10.90 -12.30
N THR A 165 -2.45 11.96 -12.65
CA THR A 165 -1.10 11.86 -13.23
C THR A 165 -0.16 11.10 -12.31
N MET A 166 -0.21 11.37 -10.99
CA MET A 166 0.58 10.63 -9.99
C MET A 166 0.22 9.15 -9.94
N PHE A 167 -1.08 8.82 -10.02
CA PHE A 167 -1.55 7.43 -10.06
C PHE A 167 -0.93 6.66 -11.22
N TYR A 168 -1.06 7.18 -12.44
CA TYR A 168 -0.55 6.53 -13.65
C TYR A 168 0.99 6.59 -13.79
N SER A 169 1.66 7.40 -12.97
CA SER A 169 3.13 7.50 -12.99
C SER A 169 3.82 6.30 -12.32
N VAL A 170 3.13 5.61 -11.41
CA VAL A 170 3.64 4.37 -10.81
C VAL A 170 3.47 3.24 -11.82
N PRO A 171 4.55 2.52 -12.21
CA PRO A 171 4.39 1.30 -12.99
C PRO A 171 3.50 0.36 -12.19
N HIS A 172 2.29 0.13 -12.71
CA HIS A 172 1.43 -0.91 -12.22
C HIS A 172 2.04 -2.24 -12.67
N ALA A 173 3.11 -2.65 -12.00
CA ALA A 173 3.38 -4.07 -11.84
C ALA A 173 2.28 -4.59 -10.90
N VAL A 174 1.04 -4.58 -11.37
CA VAL A 174 0.10 -5.61 -10.95
C VAL A 174 0.82 -6.85 -11.46
N PRO A 175 1.37 -7.72 -10.59
CA PRO A 175 1.65 -9.07 -11.06
C PRO A 175 0.31 -9.50 -11.62
N GLU A 176 0.24 -9.61 -12.93
CA GLU A 176 -0.93 -10.08 -13.65
C GLU A 176 -1.41 -11.25 -12.83
N HIS A 177 -2.60 -11.11 -12.23
CA HIS A 177 -3.15 -12.13 -11.36
C HIS A 177 -3.38 -13.30 -12.31
N GLN A 178 -2.33 -14.11 -12.53
CA GLN A 178 -2.47 -15.40 -13.14
C GLN A 178 -3.45 -16.05 -12.19
N PRO A 179 -4.71 -16.28 -12.63
CA PRO A 179 -5.63 -16.99 -11.77
C PRO A 179 -4.85 -18.24 -11.41
N ILE A 180 -4.61 -18.43 -10.11
CA ILE A 180 -3.99 -19.65 -9.63
C ILE A 180 -4.90 -20.72 -10.19
N ILE A 181 -4.44 -21.38 -11.26
CA ILE A 181 -5.11 -22.57 -11.77
C ILE A 181 -4.92 -23.48 -10.59
N ALA A 182 -5.94 -23.55 -9.74
CA ALA A 182 -5.94 -24.40 -8.57
C ALA A 182 -5.50 -25.75 -9.10
N PHE A 183 -4.27 -26.14 -8.77
CA PHE A 183 -3.74 -27.41 -9.22
C PHE A 183 -4.78 -28.42 -8.77
N PRO A 184 -5.42 -29.16 -9.69
CA PRO A 184 -6.40 -30.15 -9.30
C PRO A 184 -5.66 -31.17 -8.43
N ASP A 185 -5.92 -31.05 -7.13
CA ASP A 185 -5.74 -32.06 -6.13
C ASP A 185 -4.31 -32.67 -6.05
N VAL A 186 -3.35 -31.91 -5.50
CA VAL A 186 -2.10 -32.50 -4.99
C VAL A 186 -2.40 -33.56 -3.92
N ARG A 187 -3.57 -33.51 -3.28
CA ARG A 187 -4.07 -34.54 -2.36
C ARG A 187 -4.33 -35.89 -3.05
N ALA A 188 -4.61 -35.90 -4.35
CA ALA A 188 -4.85 -37.13 -5.11
C ALA A 188 -3.55 -37.85 -5.52
N ARG A 189 -2.39 -37.17 -5.55
CA ARG A 189 -1.10 -37.82 -5.91
C ARG A 189 -0.28 -38.28 -4.72
N MET A 190 -0.58 -37.78 -3.52
CA MET A 190 0.15 -38.15 -2.31
C MET A 190 -0.48 -39.35 -1.57
N SER A 191 -1.63 -39.83 -2.05
CA SER A 191 -2.36 -40.97 -1.50
C SER A 191 -2.18 -42.27 -2.30
N ASP A 192 -1.30 -42.31 -3.30
CA ASP A 192 -0.82 -43.58 -3.85
C ASP A 192 0.32 -44.11 -2.95
N PRO A 193 0.07 -45.08 -2.06
CA PRO A 193 1.16 -45.77 -1.41
C PRO A 193 2.00 -46.42 -2.51
N VAL A 194 3.31 -46.17 -2.46
CA VAL A 194 4.31 -46.92 -3.21
C VAL A 194 3.96 -48.40 -3.08
N ARG A 195 3.37 -48.97 -4.14
CA ARG A 195 3.16 -50.41 -4.27
C ARG A 195 4.54 -51.01 -4.35
N SER A 196 5.04 -51.41 -3.18
CA SER A 196 6.08 -52.38 -3.02
C SER A 196 5.77 -53.56 -3.94
N ASN A 197 6.66 -53.81 -4.90
CA ASN A 197 6.66 -54.99 -5.73
C ASN A 197 6.97 -56.21 -4.84
N ALA A 198 5.97 -56.70 -4.11
CA ALA A 198 6.02 -57.99 -3.45
C ALA A 198 5.34 -59.01 -4.37
N SER A 199 6.18 -59.70 -5.13
CA SER A 199 5.87 -60.98 -5.74
C SER A 199 5.42 -61.98 -4.68
N THR A 200 4.13 -62.35 -4.67
CA THR A 200 3.70 -63.61 -4.06
C THR A 200 2.62 -64.27 -4.92
N ARG A 201 2.93 -65.52 -5.26
CA ARG A 201 2.15 -66.53 -5.97
C ARG A 201 0.84 -66.91 -5.26
N ASP A 202 -0.14 -67.21 -6.11
CA ASP A 202 -1.06 -68.37 -6.11
C ASP A 202 -2.16 -68.58 -5.03
N LEU A 203 -3.32 -69.03 -5.59
CA LEU A 203 -4.49 -69.73 -5.01
C LEU A 203 -5.53 -68.84 -4.28
N ALA A 204 -6.85 -68.87 -4.54
CA ALA A 204 -7.74 -69.66 -5.39
C ALA A 204 -9.13 -68.94 -5.50
N PRO A 205 -10.08 -69.37 -6.35
CA PRO A 205 -11.38 -68.73 -6.55
C PRO A 205 -12.56 -69.44 -5.85
N GLY A 206 -13.55 -68.67 -5.39
CA GLY A 206 -14.87 -69.15 -4.92
C GLY A 206 -15.70 -68.00 -4.35
N ILE A 207 -16.69 -67.44 -5.06
CA ILE A 207 -18.09 -67.88 -5.26
C ILE A 207 -19.05 -67.41 -4.13
N ILE A 208 -19.89 -66.43 -4.52
CA ILE A 208 -21.33 -66.24 -4.28
C ILE A 208 -21.88 -65.56 -2.99
N ALA A 209 -22.82 -64.64 -3.29
CA ALA A 209 -24.01 -64.16 -2.54
C ALA A 209 -23.80 -63.16 -1.40
N ASP A 210 -24.24 -61.90 -1.56
CA ASP A 210 -25.63 -61.40 -1.55
C ASP A 210 -26.08 -61.06 -0.11
N ALA A 211 -26.25 -59.76 0.17
CA ALA A 211 -27.24 -59.24 1.12
C ALA A 211 -27.18 -57.71 1.25
N ARG A 212 -28.27 -57.07 0.80
CA ARG A 212 -29.05 -56.07 1.56
C ARG A 212 -28.38 -54.76 1.96
N GLN A 213 -28.59 -53.77 1.10
CA GLN A 213 -29.53 -52.68 1.34
C GLN A 213 -29.76 -52.30 2.82
N ARG A 214 -29.06 -51.26 3.29
CA ARG A 214 -29.52 -50.39 4.38
C ARG A 214 -29.36 -48.93 3.95
N ALA A 215 -30.48 -48.38 3.52
CA ALA A 215 -30.75 -46.95 3.60
C ALA A 215 -30.96 -46.59 5.07
N VAL A 216 -30.12 -45.72 5.64
CA VAL A 216 -30.43 -44.99 6.88
C VAL A 216 -29.79 -43.59 6.82
N ALA A 217 -30.69 -42.60 6.72
CA ALA A 217 -30.64 -41.23 7.23
C ALA A 217 -29.40 -40.34 6.96
N ASN A 218 -29.60 -39.35 6.09
CA ASN A 218 -28.88 -38.08 6.17
C ASN A 218 -29.18 -37.41 7.52
N PRO A 219 -28.18 -37.04 8.34
CA PRO A 219 -28.42 -36.16 9.47
C PRO A 219 -28.74 -34.75 8.94
N VAL A 220 -29.94 -34.28 9.27
CA VAL A 220 -30.34 -32.88 9.15
C VAL A 220 -29.38 -32.05 9.99
N ALA A 221 -28.66 -31.13 9.35
CA ALA A 221 -27.79 -30.18 10.02
C ALA A 221 -28.63 -29.30 10.98
N PRO A 222 -28.24 -29.14 12.25
CA PRO A 222 -28.88 -28.18 13.13
C PRO A 222 -28.59 -26.76 12.62
N ALA A 223 -29.63 -25.94 12.56
CA ALA A 223 -29.53 -24.52 12.23
C ALA A 223 -28.56 -23.83 13.19
N VAL A 224 -27.43 -23.35 12.65
CA VAL A 224 -26.48 -22.52 13.37
C VAL A 224 -27.16 -21.17 13.64
N PRO A 225 -27.31 -20.71 14.89
CA PRO A 225 -27.79 -19.37 15.17
C PRO A 225 -26.79 -18.36 14.64
N GLU A 226 -27.28 -17.42 13.84
CA GLU A 226 -26.53 -16.28 13.31
C GLU A 226 -26.16 -15.32 14.46
N VAL A 227 -25.08 -15.64 15.19
CA VAL A 227 -24.48 -14.71 16.16
C VAL A 227 -23.68 -13.68 15.38
N ARG A 228 -24.37 -12.61 15.00
CA ARG A 228 -23.80 -11.42 14.39
C ARG A 228 -23.14 -10.55 15.47
N GLU A 229 -22.15 -11.08 16.17
CA GLU A 229 -21.26 -10.26 16.99
C GLU A 229 -20.31 -9.50 16.08
N ARG A 230 -20.63 -8.22 15.86
CA ARG A 230 -19.73 -7.26 15.26
C ARG A 230 -18.46 -7.22 16.12
N LEU A 231 -17.36 -7.78 15.61
CA LEU A 231 -16.00 -7.46 16.02
C LEU A 231 -15.83 -5.93 15.92
N ARG A 232 -16.01 -5.26 17.04
CA ARG A 232 -15.52 -3.90 17.24
C ARG A 232 -14.01 -4.02 17.34
N THR A 233 -13.31 -3.58 16.31
CA THR A 233 -11.91 -3.21 16.39
C THR A 233 -11.75 -2.24 17.57
N PRO A 234 -10.91 -2.53 18.58
CA PRO A 234 -10.61 -1.55 19.61
C PRO A 234 -9.80 -0.43 18.96
N SER A 235 -10.47 0.67 18.63
CA SER A 235 -9.83 1.93 18.22
C SER A 235 -9.27 2.65 19.45
N GLY A 236 -8.40 1.97 20.19
CA GLY A 236 -7.59 2.60 21.24
C GLY A 236 -6.36 3.25 20.61
N PRO A 237 -5.91 4.42 21.09
CA PRO A 237 -4.64 4.99 20.68
C PRO A 237 -3.52 4.01 21.05
N ILE A 238 -2.85 3.45 20.04
CA ILE A 238 -1.62 2.67 20.22
C ILE A 238 -0.60 3.63 20.84
N ALA A 239 -0.25 3.40 22.10
CA ALA A 239 0.79 4.17 22.77
C ALA A 239 2.08 4.07 21.93
N PRO A 240 2.79 5.18 21.69
CA PRO A 240 4.05 5.14 20.96
C PRO A 240 5.03 4.29 21.76
N ILE A 241 5.37 3.12 21.21
CA ILE A 241 6.40 2.26 21.74
C ILE A 241 7.72 3.05 21.65
N ASP A 242 8.28 3.38 22.80
CA ASP A 242 9.56 4.08 22.92
C ASP A 242 10.63 3.36 22.08
N ALA A 243 11.08 4.06 21.03
CA ALA A 243 12.11 3.60 20.12
C ALA A 243 13.49 3.65 20.79
N LYS A 244 13.72 2.83 21.83
CA LYS A 244 15.06 2.55 22.32
C LYS A 244 15.80 1.75 21.25
N CYS A 245 16.70 2.47 20.57
CA CYS A 245 17.78 2.04 19.68
C CYS A 245 17.89 0.51 19.49
N LYS A 246 17.21 -0.04 18.47
CA LYS A 246 17.40 -1.44 18.06
C LYS A 246 18.78 -1.57 17.39
N PRO A 247 19.65 -2.51 17.81
CA PRO A 247 20.94 -2.73 17.16
C PRO A 247 20.73 -2.95 15.67
N SER A 248 21.44 -2.17 14.85
CA SER A 248 21.49 -2.31 13.39
C SER A 248 21.93 -3.73 13.06
N ILE A 249 20.98 -4.59 12.70
CA ILE A 249 21.32 -5.94 12.20
C ILE A 249 21.93 -5.71 10.84
N GLN A 250 23.21 -6.03 10.71
CA GLN A 250 23.89 -6.01 9.44
C GLN A 250 23.43 -7.25 8.68
N VAL A 251 22.37 -7.11 7.87
CA VAL A 251 22.12 -8.07 6.78
C VAL A 251 23.43 -8.14 6.00
N PRO A 252 24.07 -9.31 5.86
CA PRO A 252 25.31 -9.40 5.11
C PRO A 252 25.05 -8.83 3.71
N LYS A 253 25.77 -7.77 3.34
CA LYS A 253 25.51 -7.00 2.10
C LYS A 253 25.51 -7.88 0.84
N LEU A 254 26.16 -9.04 0.91
CA LEU A 254 26.24 -10.05 -0.14
C LEU A 254 24.89 -10.72 -0.47
N HIS A 255 23.91 -10.71 0.44
CA HIS A 255 22.66 -11.47 0.29
C HIS A 255 21.44 -10.62 -0.05
N LEU A 256 21.55 -9.30 0.09
CA LEU A 256 20.43 -8.37 -0.05
C LEU A 256 19.85 -8.39 -1.47
N GLY A 257 18.58 -8.77 -1.59
CA GLY A 257 17.86 -8.86 -2.86
C GLY A 257 18.22 -10.08 -3.73
N ARG A 258 18.96 -11.06 -3.21
CA ARG A 258 19.29 -12.32 -3.93
C ARG A 258 18.44 -13.51 -3.50
N ILE A 259 17.86 -13.45 -2.30
CA ILE A 259 17.06 -14.54 -1.73
C ILE A 259 15.58 -14.19 -1.89
N SER A 260 14.85 -14.99 -2.65
CA SER A 260 13.41 -14.81 -2.82
C SER A 260 12.67 -14.93 -1.48
N TYR A 261 11.60 -14.16 -1.32
CA TYR A 261 10.70 -14.20 -0.15
C TYR A 261 11.34 -13.83 1.20
N ALA A 262 12.59 -13.38 1.21
CA ALA A 262 13.32 -13.04 2.43
C ALA A 262 12.61 -11.93 3.21
N VAL A 263 12.36 -12.21 4.48
CA VAL A 263 11.70 -11.28 5.40
C VAL A 263 12.72 -10.45 6.16
N VAL A 264 12.53 -9.13 6.18
CA VAL A 264 13.35 -8.20 6.98
C VAL A 264 12.82 -8.11 8.40
N THR A 265 11.52 -7.90 8.54
CA THR A 265 10.83 -7.82 9.84
C THR A 265 9.53 -8.59 9.78
N ALA A 266 9.21 -9.35 10.82
CA ALA A 266 7.90 -9.97 10.99
C ALA A 266 7.44 -9.86 12.44
N GLU A 267 6.14 -9.66 12.62
CA GLU A 267 5.45 -9.65 13.89
C GLU A 267 4.45 -10.80 13.93
N LEU A 268 4.61 -11.70 14.89
CA LEU A 268 3.67 -12.78 15.14
C LEU A 268 2.54 -12.26 16.02
N THR A 269 1.33 -12.25 15.47
CA THR A 269 0.11 -11.84 16.17
C THR A 269 -0.82 -13.04 16.35
N ARG A 270 -1.91 -12.87 17.09
CA ARG A 270 -2.97 -13.90 17.17
C ARG A 270 -3.69 -14.14 15.84
N ALA A 271 -3.70 -13.16 14.93
CA ALA A 271 -4.40 -13.26 13.65
C ALA A 271 -3.54 -13.91 12.56
N GLY A 272 -2.23 -13.72 12.63
CA GLY A 272 -1.29 -14.17 11.61
C GLY A 272 0.09 -13.56 11.78
N ILE A 273 0.84 -13.54 10.69
CA ILE A 273 2.18 -12.99 10.59
C ILE A 273 2.11 -11.72 9.75
N ASP A 274 2.35 -10.56 10.36
CA ASP A 274 2.55 -9.31 9.65
C ASP A 274 4.04 -9.18 9.31
N ALA A 275 4.38 -9.27 8.04
CA ALA A 275 5.74 -9.34 7.56
C ALA A 275 6.06 -8.26 6.53
N ARG A 276 7.30 -7.79 6.56
CA ARG A 276 7.91 -6.93 5.56
C ARG A 276 9.09 -7.65 4.92
N ARG A 277 9.02 -7.83 3.60
CA ARG A 277 10.06 -8.49 2.80
C ARG A 277 11.18 -7.54 2.38
N GLU A 278 12.29 -8.10 1.90
CA GLU A 278 13.44 -7.35 1.37
C GLU A 278 13.09 -6.48 0.15
N ASP A 279 12.11 -6.91 -0.65
CA ASP A 279 11.55 -6.13 -1.79
C ASP A 279 10.67 -4.94 -1.35
N ALA A 280 10.60 -4.67 -0.04
CA ALA A 280 9.77 -3.67 0.62
C ALA A 280 8.26 -3.89 0.53
N SER A 281 7.80 -5.06 0.07
CA SER A 281 6.39 -5.46 0.20
C SER A 281 6.03 -5.76 1.66
N SER A 282 4.80 -5.41 2.03
CA SER A 282 4.20 -5.73 3.32
C SER A 282 3.08 -6.73 3.09
N LEU A 283 3.06 -7.80 3.88
CA LEU A 283 2.17 -8.94 3.72
C LEU A 283 1.64 -9.38 5.08
N LEU A 284 0.35 -9.66 5.15
CA LEU A 284 -0.28 -10.31 6.28
C LEU A 284 -0.64 -11.74 5.88
N VAL A 285 0.01 -12.72 6.49
CA VAL A 285 -0.31 -14.15 6.30
C VAL A 285 -1.13 -14.61 7.50
N LEU A 286 -2.42 -14.88 7.28
CA LEU A 286 -3.29 -15.38 8.35
C LEU A 286 -2.95 -16.82 8.69
N TRP A 287 -3.09 -17.22 9.96
CA TRP A 287 -2.78 -18.59 10.39
C TRP A 287 -3.57 -19.66 9.64
N ARG A 288 -4.85 -19.40 9.35
CA ARG A 288 -5.72 -20.30 8.56
C ARG A 288 -5.26 -20.49 7.11
N ASP A 289 -4.45 -19.58 6.59
CA ASP A 289 -3.94 -19.60 5.22
C ASP A 289 -2.56 -20.25 5.15
N VAL A 290 -1.95 -20.63 6.28
CA VAL A 290 -0.69 -21.36 6.33
C VAL A 290 -0.96 -22.82 6.02
N VAL A 291 -0.40 -23.29 4.89
CA VAL A 291 -0.60 -24.67 4.40
C VAL A 291 0.60 -25.56 4.61
N GLY A 292 1.78 -24.98 4.89
CA GLY A 292 2.97 -25.77 5.14
C GLY A 292 4.12 -24.98 5.75
N VAL A 293 5.04 -25.72 6.35
CA VAL A 293 6.27 -25.19 6.95
C VAL A 293 7.44 -26.07 6.54
N VAL A 294 8.51 -25.43 6.08
CA VAL A 294 9.73 -26.12 5.64
C VAL A 294 10.95 -25.47 6.27
N VAL A 295 11.85 -26.26 6.84
CA VAL A 295 13.15 -25.80 7.35
C VAL A 295 14.27 -26.41 6.50
N ARG A 296 15.20 -25.57 6.07
CA ARG A 296 16.36 -25.95 5.26
C ARG A 296 17.58 -25.13 5.68
N ARG A 297 18.77 -25.56 5.23
CA ARG A 297 19.98 -24.73 5.27
C ARG A 297 20.29 -24.19 3.87
N LEU A 298 20.67 -22.93 3.80
CA LEU A 298 21.14 -22.30 2.56
C LEU A 298 22.44 -22.97 2.09
N PRO A 299 22.81 -22.86 0.79
CA PRO A 299 24.11 -23.32 0.29
C PRO A 299 25.29 -22.78 1.10
N GLU A 300 26.45 -23.46 1.02
CA GLU A 300 27.67 -23.09 1.76
C GLU A 300 28.11 -21.65 1.50
N ASP A 301 27.87 -21.12 0.29
CA ASP A 301 28.09 -19.72 -0.10
C ASP A 301 27.35 -18.70 0.79
N TYR A 302 26.33 -19.16 1.53
CA TYR A 302 25.51 -18.40 2.48
C TYR A 302 25.67 -18.93 3.92
N ALA A 303 26.86 -19.44 4.22
CA ALA A 303 27.29 -19.94 5.52
C ALA A 303 26.44 -21.10 6.08
N ALA A 304 25.82 -21.90 5.20
CA ALA A 304 25.00 -23.05 5.61
C ALA A 304 23.91 -22.73 6.65
N SER A 305 23.41 -21.49 6.63
CA SER A 305 22.53 -21.00 7.68
C SER A 305 21.10 -21.53 7.52
N ALA A 306 20.48 -21.91 8.64
CA ALA A 306 19.12 -22.44 8.65
C ALA A 306 18.09 -21.32 8.42
N PHE A 307 17.06 -21.61 7.62
CA PHE A 307 15.93 -20.71 7.37
C PHE A 307 14.62 -21.48 7.41
N VAL A 308 13.53 -20.75 7.64
CA VAL A 308 12.17 -21.29 7.73
C VAL A 308 11.30 -20.67 6.63
N ASP A 309 10.76 -21.51 5.75
CA ASP A 309 9.73 -21.13 4.78
C ASP A 309 8.35 -21.43 5.36
N ILE A 310 7.51 -20.40 5.42
CA ILE A 310 6.10 -20.49 5.79
C ILE A 310 5.29 -20.34 4.50
N VAL A 311 4.64 -21.42 4.07
CA VAL A 311 3.93 -21.50 2.80
C VAL A 311 2.46 -21.18 3.03
N SER A 312 1.93 -20.24 2.25
CA SER A 312 0.53 -19.81 2.34
C SER A 312 -0.25 -20.17 1.08
N SER A 313 -1.51 -20.59 1.24
CA SER A 313 -2.46 -20.82 0.14
C SER A 313 -2.73 -19.55 -0.69
N ALA A 314 -2.48 -18.37 -0.13
CA ALA A 314 -2.61 -17.08 -0.81
C ALA A 314 -1.41 -16.73 -1.72
N GLY A 315 -0.51 -17.68 -2.01
CA GLY A 315 0.71 -17.44 -2.79
C GLY A 315 1.72 -16.53 -2.07
N SER A 316 1.59 -16.40 -0.75
CA SER A 316 2.36 -15.47 0.07
C SER A 316 3.38 -16.21 0.94
N THR A 317 4.36 -16.85 0.31
CA THR A 317 5.44 -17.57 1.02
C THR A 317 6.33 -16.58 1.79
N LEU A 318 6.62 -16.84 3.05
CA LEU A 318 7.53 -16.03 3.86
C LEU A 318 8.78 -16.83 4.19
N ARG A 319 9.96 -16.31 3.86
CA ARG A 319 11.23 -16.92 4.22
C ARG A 319 11.87 -16.16 5.38
N LEU A 320 11.84 -16.77 6.56
CA LEU A 320 12.46 -16.23 7.76
C LEU A 320 13.92 -16.69 7.86
N MET A 321 14.82 -15.71 7.75
CA MET A 321 16.27 -15.86 7.80
C MET A 321 16.79 -15.69 9.24
N PRO A 322 18.03 -16.14 9.54
CA PRO A 322 18.64 -15.88 10.84
C PRO A 322 18.71 -14.39 11.19
N TRP A 323 18.82 -13.51 10.20
CA TRP A 323 18.86 -12.06 10.39
C TRP A 323 17.48 -11.38 10.32
N SER A 324 16.40 -12.10 10.02
CA SER A 324 15.05 -11.53 10.06
C SER A 324 14.75 -11.08 11.48
N ARG A 325 14.19 -9.87 11.66
CA ARG A 325 13.71 -9.45 12.98
C ARG A 325 12.34 -10.05 13.22
N LEU A 326 12.21 -10.79 14.30
CA LEU A 326 10.95 -11.41 14.69
C LEU A 326 10.53 -10.82 16.02
N SER A 327 9.30 -10.30 16.10
CA SER A 327 8.72 -9.74 17.33
C SER A 327 7.35 -10.36 17.61
N GLY A 328 6.88 -10.23 18.85
CA GLY A 328 5.57 -10.70 19.30
C GLY A 328 5.66 -11.55 20.55
N ASP A 329 4.53 -11.66 21.27
CA ASP A 329 4.38 -12.19 22.63
C ASP A 329 4.99 -13.58 22.91
N ALA A 330 5.40 -14.32 21.88
CA ALA A 330 5.78 -15.73 21.97
C ALA A 330 7.28 -16.02 21.80
N LEU A 331 8.10 -15.01 21.44
CA LEU A 331 9.53 -15.21 21.16
C LEU A 331 10.44 -14.51 22.16
N ASP A 332 9.87 -13.73 23.09
CA ASP A 332 10.60 -12.99 24.12
C ASP A 332 11.31 -13.91 25.13
N THR A 333 10.98 -15.20 25.15
CA THR A 333 11.69 -16.22 25.96
C THR A 333 13.04 -16.63 25.39
N ALA A 334 13.38 -16.25 24.15
CA ALA A 334 14.69 -16.50 23.54
C ALA A 334 15.69 -15.34 23.74
N GLY A 335 15.48 -14.52 24.78
CA GLY A 335 16.43 -13.47 25.18
C GLY A 335 17.81 -14.06 25.49
N ASP A 336 18.84 -13.56 24.79
CA ASP A 336 20.26 -13.90 24.96
C ASP A 336 20.68 -15.36 24.71
N VAL A 337 19.97 -16.11 23.87
CA VAL A 337 20.46 -17.43 23.42
C VAL A 337 21.53 -17.25 22.34
N ASP A 338 22.73 -16.89 22.78
CA ASP A 338 23.95 -17.28 22.10
C ASP A 338 24.06 -18.83 22.19
N LEU A 339 24.40 -19.49 21.07
CA LEU A 339 24.95 -20.86 20.94
C LEU A 339 24.12 -21.99 20.30
N ASP A 340 22.87 -21.82 19.89
CA ASP A 340 22.23 -22.83 19.00
C ASP A 340 21.52 -22.18 17.81
N SER A 341 22.17 -22.23 16.64
CA SER A 341 21.61 -21.73 15.38
C SER A 341 20.29 -22.39 15.01
N ASP A 342 20.01 -23.56 15.58
CA ASP A 342 18.89 -24.42 15.23
C ASP A 342 17.71 -24.29 16.21
N ALA A 343 17.96 -23.81 17.44
CA ALA A 343 16.91 -23.61 18.44
C ALA A 343 15.85 -22.61 17.98
N ARG A 344 16.27 -21.50 17.34
CA ARG A 344 15.35 -20.46 16.87
C ARG A 344 14.41 -20.97 15.75
N PRO A 345 14.90 -21.61 14.68
CA PRO A 345 14.04 -22.27 13.70
C PRO A 345 13.04 -23.26 14.33
N ARG A 346 13.47 -24.09 15.30
CA ARG A 346 12.58 -25.03 15.99
C ARG A 346 11.47 -24.34 16.76
N ALA A 347 11.80 -23.33 17.56
CA ALA A 347 10.83 -22.56 18.34
C ALA A 347 9.79 -21.88 17.41
N LEU A 348 10.26 -21.33 16.29
CA LEU A 348 9.39 -20.75 15.28
C LEU A 348 8.44 -21.79 14.66
N VAL A 349 8.96 -22.96 14.23
CA VAL A 349 8.10 -24.00 13.65
C VAL A 349 7.07 -24.50 14.66
N ALA A 350 7.47 -24.75 15.90
CA ALA A 350 6.55 -25.15 16.96
C ALA A 350 5.42 -24.12 17.13
N ARG A 351 5.74 -22.83 17.09
CA ARG A 351 4.75 -21.76 17.20
C ARG A 351 3.82 -21.67 15.99
N VAL A 352 4.33 -21.87 14.78
CA VAL A 352 3.49 -21.91 13.58
C VAL A 352 2.51 -23.09 13.67
N LEU A 353 2.97 -24.27 14.10
CA LEU A 353 2.12 -25.45 14.23
C LEU A 353 1.08 -25.34 15.35
N GLU A 354 1.37 -24.59 16.40
CA GLU A 354 0.39 -24.26 17.44
C GLU A 354 -0.80 -23.48 16.88
N PHE A 355 -0.55 -22.51 16.00
CA PHE A 355 -1.61 -21.67 15.41
C PHE A 355 -2.21 -22.23 14.11
N ALA A 356 -1.46 -23.06 13.39
CA ALA A 356 -1.84 -23.69 12.14
C ALA A 356 -1.60 -25.22 12.22
N PRO A 357 -2.42 -25.95 13.01
CA PRO A 357 -2.22 -27.39 13.23
C PRO A 357 -2.40 -28.23 11.95
N ASP A 358 -3.11 -27.70 10.96
CA ASP A 358 -3.33 -28.35 9.67
C ASP A 358 -2.17 -28.15 8.67
N ALA A 359 -1.16 -27.34 9.02
CA ALA A 359 -0.04 -27.06 8.15
C ALA A 359 0.82 -28.32 7.91
N VAL A 360 1.10 -28.61 6.65
CA VAL A 360 1.93 -29.77 6.27
C VAL A 360 3.40 -29.49 6.62
N VAL A 361 3.95 -30.34 7.48
CA VAL A 361 5.38 -30.33 7.80
C VAL A 361 6.10 -31.30 6.86
N ASP A 362 7.04 -30.78 6.09
CA ASP A 362 7.90 -31.57 5.22
C ASP A 362 8.66 -32.66 6.02
N PRO A 363 8.86 -33.88 5.48
CA PRO A 363 9.46 -34.99 6.23
C PRO A 363 10.83 -34.67 6.86
N ALA A 364 11.72 -33.98 6.14
CA ALA A 364 13.03 -33.60 6.67
C ALA A 364 12.93 -32.47 7.71
N THR A 365 11.89 -31.64 7.60
CA THR A 365 11.57 -30.64 8.63
C THR A 365 11.09 -31.32 9.91
N ARG A 366 10.33 -32.41 9.81
CA ARG A 366 9.83 -33.16 10.97
C ARG A 366 10.97 -33.77 11.79
N THR A 367 11.90 -34.47 11.14
CA THR A 367 13.07 -35.05 11.83
C THR A 367 13.92 -33.98 12.53
N PHE A 368 14.04 -32.80 11.91
CA PHE A 368 14.70 -31.64 12.51
C PHE A 368 13.97 -31.09 13.74
N VAL A 369 12.64 -30.94 13.67
CA VAL A 369 11.81 -30.45 14.78
C VAL A 369 11.84 -31.41 15.97
N ASP A 370 11.84 -32.72 15.69
CA ASP A 370 11.93 -33.77 16.70
C ASP A 370 13.33 -33.84 17.36
N GLY A 371 14.29 -33.04 16.89
CA GLY A 371 15.65 -33.00 17.42
C GLY A 371 16.54 -34.16 16.98
N THR A 372 16.06 -34.98 16.03
CA THR A 372 16.76 -36.20 15.59
C THR A 372 17.81 -35.95 14.51
N ASP A 373 17.68 -34.86 13.76
CA ASP A 373 18.57 -34.52 12.64
C ASP A 373 18.76 -32.99 12.53
N HIS A 374 19.66 -32.57 11.64
CA HIS A 374 19.83 -31.19 11.23
C HIS A 374 18.90 -30.83 10.06
N PRO A 375 18.61 -29.53 9.80
CA PRO A 375 17.82 -29.17 8.63
C PRO A 375 18.55 -29.58 7.35
N ALA A 376 17.79 -30.13 6.40
CA ALA A 376 18.35 -30.57 5.12
C ALA A 376 19.08 -29.41 4.40
N GLN A 377 20.30 -29.69 3.98
CA GLN A 377 21.20 -28.77 3.29
C GLN A 377 20.84 -28.67 1.82
N LEU A 378 20.68 -27.44 1.31
CA LEU A 378 20.60 -27.20 -0.13
C LEU A 378 22.02 -27.15 -0.71
N PRO A 379 22.33 -27.93 -1.75
CA PRO A 379 23.71 -28.06 -2.24
C PRO A 379 24.20 -26.81 -2.96
N ASP A 380 23.33 -26.13 -3.72
CA ASP A 380 23.70 -24.98 -4.54
C ASP A 380 22.54 -24.00 -4.75
N LEU A 381 22.85 -22.87 -5.40
CA LEU A 381 21.88 -21.83 -5.75
C LEU A 381 20.82 -22.29 -6.76
N ALA A 382 21.16 -23.21 -7.66
CA ALA A 382 20.20 -23.75 -8.63
C ALA A 382 19.10 -24.55 -7.92
N THR A 383 19.48 -25.31 -6.89
CA THR A 383 18.55 -26.07 -6.05
C THR A 383 17.72 -25.16 -5.17
N LEU A 384 18.29 -24.05 -4.67
CA LEU A 384 17.51 -23.00 -3.99
C LEU A 384 16.47 -22.38 -4.93
N ALA A 385 16.84 -22.04 -6.17
CA ALA A 385 15.89 -21.50 -7.16
C ALA A 385 14.81 -22.53 -7.54
N ALA A 386 15.16 -23.81 -7.66
CA ALA A 386 14.19 -24.88 -7.90
C ALA A 386 13.29 -25.15 -6.69
N HIS A 387 13.79 -24.92 -5.48
CA HIS A 387 12.98 -24.90 -4.26
C HIS A 387 12.01 -23.72 -4.27
N ASP A 388 12.47 -22.51 -4.59
CA ASP A 388 11.62 -21.32 -4.74
C ASP A 388 10.51 -21.53 -5.78
N ALA A 389 10.85 -22.11 -6.93
CA ALA A 389 9.88 -22.40 -8.00
C ALA A 389 8.81 -23.43 -7.61
N ARG A 390 9.05 -24.27 -6.59
CA ARG A 390 8.03 -25.19 -6.05
C ARG A 390 7.13 -24.52 -5.00
N LEU A 391 7.56 -23.40 -4.44
CA LEU A 391 6.83 -22.63 -3.43
C LEU A 391 6.01 -21.49 -4.03
N ALA A 392 6.34 -21.06 -5.24
CA ALA A 392 5.54 -20.16 -6.08
C ALA A 392 4.33 -20.91 -6.65
#